data_AF-A0AB39L7T5-F1
#
_entry.id   AF-A0AB39L7T5-F1
#
_cell.length_a   1.000
_cell.length_b   1.000
_cell.length_c   1.000
_cell.angle_alpha   90.00
_cell.angle_beta   90.00
_cell.angle_gamma   90.00
#
_symmetry.space_group_name_H-M   'P 1'
#
loop_
_entity.id
_entity.type
_entity.pdbx_description
1 polymer ?
#
loop_
_entity_poly.entity_id
_entity_poly.type
_entity_poly.pdbx_seq_one_letter_code
_entity_poly.pdbx_strand_id
1 'polypeptide(L)'
;MCDLPKRRLLNGIRPWRVVVAVVGLAAIAAGWVVPGLLSAVPIGAGSLVLLAAVLPALRDIELGLPGDIKFSAALSGREQGITDVFEQQRGDLQLCAQLLCGDPEQAKTLLEAAWARTAEVWRGPVTPQLRLYTLCVLVHLLETSERWTPAKKPKHPSRLAALPAGERVAVVLHDFASLTVAEIAGLTESTTAAVTDRLRAANEKAQLALGSGPS
;
A
#
# COMPACT_ATOMS: atom_id res chain seq x y z
N MET A 1 7.10 -6.22 -11.28
CA MET A 1 5.90 -5.98 -10.46
C MET A 1 6.30 -5.08 -9.30
N CYS A 2 5.43 -4.18 -8.83
CA CYS A 2 5.74 -3.35 -7.67
C CYS A 2 6.07 -4.18 -6.44
N ASP A 3 7.16 -3.81 -5.78
CA ASP A 3 7.62 -4.49 -4.57
C ASP A 3 6.57 -4.36 -3.46
N LEU A 4 6.11 -5.50 -2.98
CA LEU A 4 5.25 -5.56 -1.82
C LEU A 4 6.05 -5.12 -0.58
N PRO A 5 5.52 -4.20 0.25
CA PRO A 5 6.17 -3.89 1.51
C PRO A 5 6.25 -5.15 2.36
N LYS A 6 7.48 -5.59 2.64
CA LYS A 6 7.73 -6.74 3.53
C LYS A 6 7.12 -6.45 4.90
N ARG A 7 6.40 -7.42 5.47
CA ARG A 7 5.87 -7.35 6.85
C ARG A 7 7.05 -7.06 7.80
N ARG A 8 7.21 -5.81 8.25
CA ARG A 8 8.12 -5.49 9.36
C ARG A 8 7.40 -5.82 10.66
N LEU A 9 7.44 -7.09 11.06
CA LEU A 9 6.95 -7.57 12.36
C LEU A 9 7.56 -6.78 13.54
N LEU A 10 8.74 -6.17 13.34
CA LEU A 10 9.51 -5.48 14.36
C LEU A 10 9.02 -4.06 14.70
N ASN A 11 8.12 -3.46 13.91
CA ASN A 11 7.62 -2.10 14.21
C ASN A 11 6.63 -2.07 15.41
N GLY A 12 6.24 -3.23 15.95
CA GLY A 12 5.43 -3.35 17.18
C GLY A 12 6.25 -3.37 18.49
N ILE A 13 7.58 -3.48 18.41
CA ILE A 13 8.44 -3.60 19.60
C ILE A 13 8.86 -2.20 20.08
N ARG A 14 8.04 -1.58 20.92
CA ARG A 14 8.42 -0.33 21.61
C ARG A 14 9.57 -0.59 22.61
N PRO A 15 10.62 0.26 22.68
CA PRO A 15 11.80 0.03 23.53
C PRO A 15 11.45 -0.12 25.01
N TRP A 16 10.42 0.58 25.47
CA TRP A 16 9.88 0.43 26.83
C TRP A 16 9.43 -1.00 27.16
N ARG A 17 8.88 -1.75 26.19
CA ARG A 17 8.43 -3.14 26.41
C ARG A 17 9.60 -4.10 26.63
N VAL A 18 10.73 -3.85 25.97
CA VAL A 18 11.97 -4.61 26.17
C VAL A 18 12.50 -4.38 27.59
N VAL A 19 12.47 -3.14 28.07
CA VAL A 19 12.87 -2.80 29.44
C VAL A 19 12.00 -3.53 30.47
N VAL A 20 10.67 -3.52 30.31
CA VAL A 20 9.76 -4.21 31.24
C VAL A 20 9.97 -5.74 31.21
N ALA A 21 10.20 -6.33 30.04
CA ALA A 21 10.48 -7.77 29.92
C ALA A 21 11.78 -8.16 30.62
N VAL A 22 12.85 -7.36 30.46
CA VAL A 22 14.14 -7.58 31.15
C VAL A 22 13.98 -7.45 32.67
N VAL A 23 13.22 -6.46 33.15
CA VAL A 23 12.93 -6.28 34.59
C VAL A 23 12.15 -7.47 35.16
N GLY A 24 11.14 -7.98 34.43
CA GLY A 24 10.38 -9.15 34.86
C GLY A 24 11.23 -10.42 34.91
N LEU A 25 12.13 -10.63 33.94
CA LEU A 25 13.11 -11.73 33.94
C LEU A 25 14.07 -11.65 35.13
N ALA A 26 14.58 -10.45 35.43
CA ALA A 26 15.46 -10.23 36.58
C ALA A 26 14.75 -10.52 37.91
N ALA A 27 13.47 -10.18 38.04
CA ALA A 27 12.68 -10.47 39.24
C ALA A 27 12.45 -11.98 39.44
N ILE A 28 12.19 -12.74 38.37
CA ILE A 28 12.08 -14.21 38.43
C ILE A 28 13.41 -14.86 38.83
N ALA A 29 14.52 -14.40 38.21
CA ALA A 29 15.85 -14.91 38.51
C ALA A 29 16.25 -14.63 39.97
N ALA A 30 15.95 -13.44 40.50
CA ALA A 30 16.19 -13.11 41.90
C ALA A 30 15.35 -13.95 42.87
N GLY A 31 14.10 -14.28 42.51
CA GLY A 31 13.22 -15.14 43.30
C GLY A 31 13.74 -16.58 43.46
N TRP A 32 14.52 -17.08 42.50
CA TRP A 32 15.15 -18.41 42.57
C TRP A 32 16.34 -18.48 43.54
N VAL A 33 16.94 -17.35 43.88
CA VAL A 33 18.15 -17.29 44.73
C VAL A 33 17.80 -17.24 46.23
N VAL A 34 16.54 -16.96 46.59
CA VAL A 34 16.08 -16.85 47.99
C VAL A 34 15.25 -18.07 48.39
N PRO A 35 15.75 -19.00 49.24
CA PRO A 35 14.98 -20.16 49.67
C PRO A 35 13.97 -19.79 50.77
N GLY A 36 12.68 -20.09 50.57
CA GLY A 36 11.63 -19.95 51.59
C GLY A 36 10.24 -19.67 51.00
N LEU A 37 9.18 -19.75 51.83
CA LEU A 37 7.78 -19.48 51.43
C LEU A 37 7.56 -18.07 50.82
N LEU A 38 8.50 -17.14 51.06
CA LEU A 38 8.50 -15.79 50.49
C LEU A 38 9.02 -15.73 49.05
N SER A 39 9.60 -16.79 48.49
CA SER A 39 10.07 -16.84 47.09
C SER A 39 8.93 -16.92 46.07
N ALA A 40 7.74 -17.38 46.50
CA ALA A 40 6.56 -17.45 45.66
C ALA A 40 6.04 -16.06 45.23
N VAL A 41 6.23 -15.04 46.08
CA VAL A 41 5.77 -13.67 45.83
C VAL A 41 6.53 -12.98 44.68
N PRO A 42 7.88 -12.93 44.65
CA PRO A 42 8.63 -12.33 43.55
C PRO A 42 8.53 -13.15 42.26
N ILE A 43 8.41 -14.47 42.33
CA ILE A 43 8.19 -15.31 41.14
C ILE A 43 6.80 -15.05 40.54
N GLY A 44 5.77 -14.97 41.39
CA GLY A 44 4.41 -14.61 40.98
C GLY A 44 4.30 -13.19 40.41
N ALA A 45 4.92 -12.20 41.07
CA ALA A 45 4.95 -10.83 40.58
C ALA A 45 5.77 -10.68 39.29
N GLY A 46 6.95 -11.31 39.20
CA GLY A 46 7.81 -11.29 38.02
C GLY A 46 7.15 -11.94 36.80
N SER A 47 6.46 -13.08 37.01
CA SER A 47 5.67 -13.75 35.96
C SER A 47 4.46 -12.93 35.52
N LEU A 48 3.74 -12.27 36.44
CA LEU A 48 2.66 -11.33 36.09
C LEU A 48 3.16 -10.10 35.31
N VAL A 49 4.31 -9.55 35.68
CA VAL A 49 4.95 -8.43 34.97
C VAL A 49 5.43 -8.86 33.58
N LEU A 50 6.03 -10.04 33.46
CA LEU A 50 6.35 -10.64 32.16
C LEU A 50 5.09 -10.89 31.34
N LEU A 51 4.02 -11.43 31.94
CA LEU A 51 2.75 -11.61 31.26
C LEU A 51 2.20 -10.27 30.77
N ALA A 52 2.23 -9.21 31.58
CA ALA A 52 1.73 -7.89 31.22
C ALA A 52 2.61 -7.17 30.17
N ALA A 53 3.91 -7.48 30.10
CA ALA A 53 4.82 -6.97 29.08
C ALA A 53 4.70 -7.73 27.75
N VAL A 54 4.45 -9.04 27.82
CA VAL A 54 4.38 -9.96 26.68
C VAL A 54 2.97 -10.02 26.09
N LEU A 55 1.89 -9.89 26.88
CA LEU A 55 0.49 -9.89 26.42
C LEU A 55 0.21 -8.85 25.31
N PRO A 56 0.70 -7.60 25.38
CA PRO A 56 0.54 -6.62 24.31
C PRO A 56 1.42 -6.90 23.09
N ALA A 57 2.47 -7.71 23.22
CA ALA A 57 3.32 -8.15 22.11
C ALA A 57 2.79 -9.44 21.45
N LEU A 58 2.10 -10.30 22.21
CA LEU A 58 1.33 -11.43 21.71
C LEU A 58 -0.02 -11.01 21.10
N ARG A 59 -0.51 -9.80 21.39
CA ARG A 59 -1.56 -9.17 20.57
C ARG A 59 -1.12 -8.92 19.13
N ASP A 60 0.20 -8.85 18.89
CA ASP A 60 0.78 -8.69 17.56
C ASP A 60 1.40 -10.02 17.03
N ILE A 61 1.43 -11.09 17.83
CA ILE A 61 1.96 -12.41 17.45
C ILE A 61 0.89 -13.47 17.74
N GLU A 62 0.13 -13.74 16.68
CA GLU A 62 -0.69 -14.91 16.40
C GLU A 62 -0.32 -16.16 17.23
N LEU A 63 -0.92 -16.33 18.41
CA LEU A 63 -0.96 -17.62 19.11
C LEU A 63 -2.30 -18.27 18.81
N GLY A 64 -2.25 -19.28 17.95
CA GLY A 64 -3.37 -20.19 17.69
C GLY A 64 -3.79 -20.87 18.99
N LEU A 65 -4.91 -20.43 19.55
CA LEU A 65 -5.68 -21.12 20.58
C LEU A 65 -7.13 -21.23 20.06
N PRO A 66 -7.84 -22.32 20.39
CA PRO A 66 -9.07 -22.71 19.73
C PRO A 66 -10.18 -21.70 20.05
N GLY A 67 -10.57 -20.91 19.06
CA GLY A 67 -11.58 -19.88 19.20
C GLY A 67 -11.55 -18.91 18.02
N ASP A 68 -12.18 -19.32 16.91
CA ASP A 68 -12.30 -18.63 15.61
C ASP A 68 -12.82 -17.18 15.63
N ILE A 69 -13.15 -16.63 16.80
CA ILE A 69 -13.90 -15.38 16.93
C ILE A 69 -12.98 -14.15 16.90
N LYS A 70 -11.71 -14.26 17.30
CA LYS A 70 -10.79 -13.11 17.38
C LYS A 70 -10.03 -12.82 16.09
N PHE A 71 -9.75 -13.86 15.30
CA PHE A 71 -9.12 -13.71 13.99
C PHE A 71 -10.06 -13.07 12.98
N SER A 72 -11.36 -13.43 12.99
CA SER A 72 -12.33 -12.79 12.10
C SER A 72 -12.48 -11.30 12.40
N ALA A 73 -12.56 -10.90 13.68
CA ALA A 73 -12.72 -9.49 14.04
C ALA A 73 -11.52 -8.61 13.62
N ALA A 74 -10.28 -9.10 13.76
CA ALA A 74 -9.09 -8.37 13.35
C ALA A 74 -8.93 -8.32 11.81
N LEU A 75 -9.33 -9.39 11.12
CA LEU A 75 -9.35 -9.44 9.65
C LEU A 75 -10.47 -8.53 9.09
N SER A 76 -11.68 -8.59 9.63
CA SER A 76 -12.80 -7.70 9.28
C SER A 76 -12.44 -6.24 9.51
N GLY A 77 -11.81 -5.89 10.64
CA GLY A 77 -11.38 -4.51 10.90
C GLY A 77 -10.29 -4.01 9.93
N ARG A 78 -9.42 -4.91 9.45
CA ARG A 78 -8.40 -4.58 8.44
C ARG A 78 -9.02 -4.38 7.06
N GLU A 79 -9.90 -5.29 6.65
CA GLU A 79 -10.62 -5.20 5.38
C GLU A 79 -11.44 -3.92 5.30
N GLN A 80 -12.09 -3.56 6.41
CA GLN A 80 -12.84 -2.33 6.55
C GLN A 80 -11.91 -1.10 6.48
N GLY A 81 -10.75 -1.12 7.16
CA GLY A 81 -9.77 -0.03 7.06
C GLY A 81 -9.18 0.16 5.65
N ILE A 82 -8.96 -0.93 4.89
CA ILE A 82 -8.54 -0.85 3.49
C ILE A 82 -9.65 -0.23 2.64
N THR A 83 -10.89 -0.64 2.89
CA THR A 83 -12.08 -0.10 2.19
C THR A 83 -12.27 1.38 2.47
N ASP A 84 -12.13 1.82 3.72
CA ASP A 84 -12.29 3.21 4.11
C ASP A 84 -11.24 4.11 3.44
N VAL A 85 -9.98 3.68 3.39
CA VAL A 85 -8.92 4.43 2.70
C VAL A 85 -9.14 4.45 1.18
N PHE A 86 -9.66 3.36 0.63
CA PHE A 86 -10.04 3.34 -0.78
C PHE A 86 -11.14 4.34 -1.08
N GLU A 87 -12.23 4.36 -0.31
CA GLU A 87 -13.35 5.27 -0.52
C GLU A 87 -12.93 6.74 -0.43
N GLN A 88 -12.00 7.07 0.49
CA GLN A 88 -11.42 8.41 0.56
C GLN A 88 -10.62 8.81 -0.68
N GLN A 89 -10.00 7.84 -1.37
CA GLN A 89 -9.12 8.07 -2.53
C GLN A 89 -9.80 7.77 -3.86
N ARG A 90 -11.03 7.27 -3.83
CA ARG A 90 -11.76 6.75 -4.99
C ARG A 90 -11.91 7.80 -6.09
N GLY A 91 -12.21 9.04 -5.73
CA GLY A 91 -12.35 10.14 -6.69
C GLY A 91 -11.08 10.38 -7.50
N ASP A 92 -9.94 10.49 -6.82
CA ASP A 92 -8.63 10.72 -7.46
C ASP A 92 -8.22 9.54 -8.33
N LEU A 93 -8.40 8.32 -7.83
CA LEU A 93 -8.06 7.09 -8.57
C LEU A 93 -8.96 6.91 -9.80
N GLN A 94 -10.25 7.23 -9.69
CA GLN A 94 -11.20 7.18 -10.79
C GLN A 94 -10.85 8.20 -11.87
N LEU A 95 -10.48 9.42 -11.49
CA LEU A 95 -9.99 10.42 -12.45
C LEU A 95 -8.75 9.90 -13.18
N CYS A 96 -7.75 9.39 -12.46
CA CYS A 96 -6.55 8.82 -13.08
C CYS A 96 -6.89 7.68 -14.05
N ALA A 97 -7.75 6.74 -13.64
CA ALA A 97 -8.18 5.63 -14.49
C ALA A 97 -8.88 6.10 -15.77
N GLN A 98 -9.75 7.12 -15.67
CA GLN A 98 -10.44 7.70 -16.82
C GLN A 98 -9.47 8.36 -17.81
N LEU A 99 -8.49 9.13 -17.30
CA LEU A 99 -7.49 9.78 -18.14
C LEU A 99 -6.55 8.76 -18.81
N LEU A 100 -6.27 7.64 -18.15
CA LEU A 100 -5.46 6.55 -18.69
C LEU A 100 -6.21 5.75 -19.78
N CYS A 101 -7.49 5.43 -19.56
CA CYS A 101 -8.22 4.53 -20.46
C CYS A 101 -8.94 5.25 -21.61
N GLY A 102 -9.44 6.48 -21.38
CA GLY A 102 -10.24 7.22 -22.36
C GLY A 102 -11.68 6.70 -22.58
N ASP A 103 -12.05 5.59 -21.94
CA ASP A 103 -13.43 5.07 -21.83
C ASP A 103 -13.80 4.89 -20.35
N PRO A 104 -14.86 5.55 -19.85
CA PRO A 104 -15.23 5.50 -18.43
C PRO A 104 -15.58 4.08 -17.94
N GLU A 105 -16.17 3.25 -18.79
CA GLU A 105 -16.57 1.87 -18.42
C GLU A 105 -15.34 0.97 -18.25
N GLN A 106 -14.38 1.07 -19.18
CA GLN A 106 -13.11 0.37 -19.06
C GLN A 106 -12.32 0.86 -17.84
N ALA A 107 -12.28 2.18 -17.61
CA ALA A 107 -11.61 2.78 -16.46
C ALA A 107 -12.17 2.25 -15.14
N LYS A 108 -13.50 2.19 -14.99
CA LYS A 108 -14.17 1.64 -13.82
C LYS A 108 -13.82 0.16 -13.61
N THR A 109 -13.92 -0.64 -14.68
CA THR A 109 -13.63 -2.07 -14.63
C THR A 109 -12.18 -2.36 -14.21
N LEU A 110 -11.22 -1.65 -14.79
CA LEU A 110 -9.80 -1.82 -14.47
C LEU A 110 -9.48 -1.32 -13.06
N LEU A 111 -10.12 -0.24 -12.61
CA LEU A 111 -9.93 0.28 -11.25
C LEU A 111 -10.49 -0.70 -10.19
N GLU A 112 -11.68 -1.25 -10.41
CA GLU A 112 -12.25 -2.26 -9.52
C GLU A 112 -11.38 -3.52 -9.47
N ALA A 113 -10.85 -3.97 -10.61
CA ALA A 113 -9.92 -5.10 -10.66
C ALA A 113 -8.59 -4.79 -9.94
N ALA A 114 -8.04 -3.58 -10.11
CA ALA A 114 -6.83 -3.13 -9.44
C ALA A 114 -7.02 -3.09 -7.91
N TRP A 115 -8.19 -2.64 -7.47
CA TRP A 115 -8.55 -2.64 -6.06
C TRP A 115 -8.67 -4.06 -5.52
N ALA A 116 -9.49 -4.93 -6.13
CA ALA A 116 -9.67 -6.31 -5.67
C ALA A 116 -8.32 -7.03 -5.51
N ARG A 117 -7.43 -6.88 -6.51
CA ARG A 117 -6.07 -7.44 -6.46
C ARG A 117 -5.19 -6.81 -5.38
N THR A 118 -5.34 -5.50 -5.14
CA THR A 118 -4.64 -4.83 -4.05
C THR A 118 -5.11 -5.35 -2.69
N ALA A 119 -6.43 -5.45 -2.48
CA ALA A 119 -7.01 -5.91 -1.22
C ALA A 119 -6.58 -7.35 -0.89
N GLU A 120 -6.51 -8.23 -1.90
CA GLU A 120 -6.07 -9.61 -1.75
C GLU A 120 -4.59 -9.74 -1.35
N VAL A 121 -3.72 -8.95 -1.99
CA VAL A 121 -2.27 -9.16 -1.89
C VAL A 121 -1.61 -8.25 -0.84
N TRP A 122 -2.21 -7.10 -0.49
CA TRP A 122 -1.60 -6.11 0.39
C TRP A 122 -1.36 -6.64 1.81
N ARG A 123 -0.08 -6.77 2.19
CA ARG A 123 0.34 -7.21 3.53
C ARG A 123 0.90 -6.07 4.42
N GLY A 124 1.02 -4.86 3.86
CA GLY A 124 1.52 -3.68 4.56
C GLY A 124 0.51 -3.03 5.52
N PRO A 125 0.91 -1.95 6.21
CA PRO A 125 -0.02 -1.11 6.98
C PRO A 125 -0.95 -0.32 6.05
N VAL A 126 -2.15 0.02 6.52
CA VAL A 126 -3.08 0.87 5.77
C VAL A 126 -2.56 2.31 5.86
N THR A 127 -1.82 2.73 4.84
CA THR A 127 -1.19 4.06 4.75
C THR A 127 -1.43 4.62 3.36
N PRO A 128 -1.15 5.92 3.09
CA PRO A 128 -1.23 6.47 1.74
C PRO A 128 -0.40 5.72 0.68
N GLN A 129 0.58 4.90 1.09
CA GLN A 129 1.33 4.00 0.19
C GLN A 129 0.43 2.97 -0.52
N LEU A 130 -0.74 2.67 0.04
CA LEU A 130 -1.74 1.82 -0.61
C LEU A 130 -2.16 2.40 -1.96
N ARG A 131 -2.31 3.74 -2.04
CA ARG A 131 -2.64 4.46 -3.28
C ARG A 131 -1.62 4.19 -4.39
N LEU A 132 -0.34 4.36 -4.05
CA LEU A 132 0.78 4.13 -4.96
C LEU A 132 0.77 2.70 -5.48
N TYR A 133 0.56 1.73 -4.59
CA TYR A 133 0.48 0.33 -4.97
C TYR A 133 -0.74 0.05 -5.86
N THR A 134 -1.91 0.59 -5.55
CA THR A 134 -3.11 0.42 -6.41
C THR A 134 -2.91 1.04 -7.78
N LEU A 135 -2.28 2.23 -7.88
CA LEU A 135 -1.91 2.84 -9.16
C LEU A 135 -0.95 1.97 -9.95
N CYS A 136 0.03 1.33 -9.29
CA CYS A 136 0.91 0.36 -9.94
C CYS A 136 0.13 -0.79 -10.57
N VAL A 137 -0.76 -1.41 -9.78
CA VAL A 137 -1.57 -2.54 -10.23
C VAL A 137 -2.46 -2.11 -11.40
N LEU A 138 -3.06 -0.92 -11.33
CA LEU A 138 -3.87 -0.35 -12.40
C LEU A 138 -3.08 -0.20 -13.69
N VAL A 139 -1.90 0.40 -13.65
CA VAL A 139 -1.03 0.59 -14.83
C VAL A 139 -0.64 -0.77 -15.42
N HIS A 140 -0.29 -1.74 -14.57
CA HIS A 140 0.04 -3.08 -15.05
C HIS A 140 -1.15 -3.78 -15.73
N LEU A 141 -2.36 -3.64 -15.18
CA LEU A 141 -3.57 -4.17 -15.78
C LEU A 141 -3.89 -3.47 -17.11
N LEU A 142 -3.67 -2.15 -17.20
CA LEU A 142 -3.84 -1.38 -18.42
C LEU A 142 -2.88 -1.88 -19.52
N GLU A 143 -1.57 -1.94 -19.23
CA GLU A 143 -0.55 -2.42 -20.19
C GLU A 143 -0.83 -3.85 -20.64
N THR A 144 -1.26 -4.70 -19.73
CA THR A 144 -1.69 -6.07 -20.06
C THR A 144 -2.92 -6.05 -20.95
N SER A 145 -3.92 -5.24 -20.64
CA SER A 145 -5.14 -5.13 -21.44
C SER A 145 -4.87 -4.63 -22.85
N GLU A 146 -4.00 -3.64 -23.03
CA GLU A 146 -3.62 -3.08 -24.33
C GLU A 146 -2.81 -4.06 -25.18
N ARG A 147 -2.03 -4.94 -24.54
CA ARG A 147 -1.27 -5.98 -25.24
C ARG A 147 -2.18 -7.06 -25.86
N TRP A 148 -3.28 -7.39 -25.18
CA TRP A 148 -4.14 -8.52 -25.54
C TRP A 148 -5.48 -8.13 -26.15
N THR A 149 -5.87 -6.86 -26.05
CA THR A 149 -7.16 -6.35 -26.54
C THR A 149 -6.92 -5.32 -27.63
N PRO A 150 -7.66 -5.35 -28.76
CA PRO A 150 -7.56 -4.30 -29.75
C PRO A 150 -7.89 -2.93 -29.12
N ALA A 151 -7.09 -1.92 -29.47
CA ALA A 151 -7.25 -0.57 -28.96
C ALA A 151 -8.66 -0.05 -29.26
N LYS A 152 -9.47 0.11 -28.21
CA LYS A 152 -10.77 0.77 -28.34
C LYS A 152 -10.55 2.24 -28.61
N LYS A 153 -11.31 2.79 -29.57
CA LYS A 153 -11.31 4.23 -29.81
C LYS A 153 -11.87 4.92 -28.57
N PRO A 154 -11.19 5.94 -28.01
CA PRO A 154 -11.65 6.65 -26.83
C PRO A 154 -13.01 7.29 -27.12
N LYS A 155 -13.96 7.17 -26.19
CA LYS A 155 -15.29 7.80 -26.31
C LYS A 155 -15.20 9.31 -26.24
N HIS A 156 -14.27 9.82 -25.44
CA HIS A 156 -14.01 11.25 -25.29
C HIS A 156 -12.58 11.55 -25.75
N PRO A 157 -12.41 12.16 -26.94
CA PRO A 157 -11.09 12.51 -27.42
C PRO A 157 -10.48 13.59 -26.52
N SER A 158 -9.49 13.21 -25.73
CA SER A 158 -8.67 14.13 -24.95
C SER A 158 -7.29 14.28 -25.61
N ARG A 159 -6.58 15.37 -25.31
CA ARG A 159 -5.19 15.54 -25.77
C ARG A 159 -4.29 14.42 -25.24
N LEU A 160 -4.59 13.89 -24.05
CA LEU A 160 -3.90 12.74 -23.47
C LEU A 160 -4.15 11.46 -24.28
N ALA A 161 -5.34 11.28 -24.86
CA ALA A 161 -5.65 10.12 -25.67
C ALA A 161 -4.90 10.06 -27.01
N ALA A 162 -4.35 11.20 -27.47
CA ALA A 162 -3.47 11.26 -28.64
C ALA A 162 -2.02 10.89 -28.33
N LEU A 163 -1.64 10.79 -27.05
CA LEU A 163 -0.29 10.41 -26.64
C LEU A 163 -0.11 8.88 -26.70
N PRO A 164 1.11 8.41 -27.02
CA PRO A 164 1.49 7.02 -26.79
C PRO A 164 1.27 6.60 -25.34
N ALA A 165 0.92 5.33 -25.11
CA ALA A 165 0.54 4.82 -23.79
C ALA A 165 1.56 5.16 -22.68
N GLY A 166 2.86 5.01 -22.95
CA GLY A 166 3.92 5.33 -21.98
C GLY A 166 4.04 6.81 -21.64
N GLU A 167 3.82 7.71 -22.60
CA GLU A 167 3.80 9.16 -22.39
C GLU A 167 2.55 9.57 -21.59
N ARG A 168 1.39 9.02 -21.96
CA ARG A 168 0.12 9.24 -21.26
C ARG A 168 0.20 8.79 -19.79
N VAL A 169 0.76 7.61 -19.54
CA VAL A 169 0.97 7.10 -18.17
C VAL A 169 1.87 8.04 -17.37
N ALA A 170 3.00 8.48 -17.95
CA ALA A 170 3.90 9.39 -17.26
C ALA A 170 3.22 10.72 -16.88
N VAL A 171 2.48 11.33 -17.81
CA VAL A 171 1.74 12.59 -17.57
C VAL A 171 0.66 12.40 -16.52
N VAL A 172 -0.16 11.35 -16.61
CA VAL A 172 -1.24 11.13 -15.63
C VAL A 172 -0.67 10.89 -14.23
N LEU A 173 0.38 10.09 -14.10
CA LEU A 173 0.99 9.84 -12.80
C LEU A 173 1.68 11.08 -12.23
N HIS A 174 2.33 11.89 -13.06
CA HIS A 174 3.02 13.10 -12.62
C HIS A 174 2.03 14.23 -12.29
N ASP A 175 1.20 14.65 -13.25
CA ASP A 175 0.41 15.88 -13.14
C ASP A 175 -0.89 15.67 -12.36
N PHE A 176 -1.49 14.48 -12.42
CA PHE A 176 -2.79 14.22 -11.79
C PHE A 176 -2.66 13.42 -10.51
N ALA A 177 -1.73 12.46 -10.45
CA ALA A 177 -1.48 11.71 -9.22
C ALA A 177 -0.41 12.36 -8.32
N SER A 178 0.27 13.42 -8.78
CA SER A 178 1.31 14.15 -8.03
C SER A 178 2.51 13.29 -7.62
N LEU A 179 2.88 12.32 -8.45
CA LEU A 179 4.04 11.46 -8.19
C LEU A 179 5.32 12.09 -8.73
N THR A 180 6.41 11.86 -8.01
CA THR A 180 7.75 12.22 -8.46
C THR A 180 8.22 11.32 -9.61
N VAL A 181 9.17 11.81 -10.41
CA VAL A 181 9.81 11.02 -11.48
C VAL A 181 10.41 9.70 -10.96
N ALA A 182 10.95 9.71 -9.74
CA ALA A 182 11.52 8.52 -9.11
C ALA A 182 10.44 7.47 -8.76
N GLU A 183 9.29 7.91 -8.24
CA GLU A 183 8.16 7.02 -7.94
C GLU A 183 7.57 6.44 -9.23
N ILE A 184 7.41 7.26 -10.27
CA ILE A 184 6.91 6.80 -11.58
C ILE A 184 7.87 5.77 -12.19
N ALA A 185 9.18 6.01 -12.11
CA ALA A 185 10.20 5.08 -12.59
C ALA A 185 10.10 3.74 -11.85
N GLY A 186 9.95 3.77 -10.52
CA GLY A 186 9.75 2.56 -9.71
C GLY A 186 8.45 1.81 -10.04
N LEU A 187 7.35 2.53 -10.27
CA LEU A 187 6.03 1.94 -10.59
C LEU A 187 5.98 1.31 -11.98
N THR A 188 6.66 1.92 -12.95
CA THR A 188 6.61 1.53 -14.37
C THR A 188 7.83 0.70 -14.80
N GLU A 189 8.61 0.20 -13.85
CA GLU A 189 9.84 -0.57 -14.09
C GLU A 189 10.76 0.10 -15.13
N SER A 190 10.82 1.43 -15.10
CA SER A 190 11.54 2.27 -16.05
C SER A 190 12.66 3.04 -15.35
N THR A 191 13.57 3.64 -16.12
CA THR A 191 14.59 4.54 -15.55
C THR A 191 14.03 5.95 -15.36
N THR A 192 14.58 6.72 -14.42
CA THR A 192 14.22 8.14 -14.22
C THR A 192 14.47 8.97 -15.49
N ALA A 193 15.54 8.66 -16.24
CA ALA A 193 15.82 9.27 -17.53
C ALA A 193 14.69 9.00 -18.54
N ALA A 194 14.26 7.75 -18.68
CA ALA A 194 13.18 7.39 -19.60
C ALA A 194 11.86 8.06 -19.24
N VAL A 195 11.53 8.17 -17.95
CA VAL A 195 10.32 8.89 -17.49
C VAL A 195 10.43 10.39 -17.81
N THR A 196 11.60 10.99 -17.58
CA THR A 196 11.85 12.41 -17.89
C THR A 196 11.70 12.69 -19.39
N ASP A 197 12.24 11.81 -20.23
CA ASP A 197 12.13 11.96 -21.69
C ASP A 197 10.68 11.80 -22.17
N ARG A 198 9.92 10.85 -21.59
CA ARG A 198 8.48 10.71 -21.88
C ARG A 198 7.69 11.97 -21.51
N LEU A 199 7.95 12.56 -20.34
CA LEU A 199 7.32 13.81 -19.91
C LEU A 199 7.69 14.97 -20.82
N ARG A 200 8.97 15.08 -21.22
CA ARG A 200 9.43 16.11 -22.18
C ARG A 200 8.71 15.98 -23.52
N ALA A 201 8.70 14.78 -24.11
CA ALA A 201 8.04 14.52 -25.39
C ALA A 201 6.53 14.80 -25.35
N ALA A 202 5.87 14.44 -24.25
CA ALA A 202 4.45 14.73 -24.05
C ALA A 202 4.18 16.25 -23.99
N ASN A 203 5.03 17.01 -23.29
CA ASN A 203 4.93 18.46 -23.18
C ASN A 203 5.17 19.15 -24.53
N GLU A 204 6.16 18.73 -25.31
CA GLU A 204 6.41 19.25 -26.66
C GLU A 204 5.19 19.06 -27.56
N LYS A 205 4.58 17.87 -27.56
CA LYS A 205 3.35 17.59 -28.33
C LYS A 205 2.17 18.43 -27.85
N ALA A 206 2.04 18.64 -26.55
CA ALA A 206 0.98 19.48 -25.98
C ALA A 206 1.15 20.96 -26.39
N GLN A 207 2.38 21.46 -26.43
CA GLN A 207 2.71 22.82 -26.87
C GLN A 207 2.45 23.00 -28.37
N LEU A 208 2.83 22.04 -29.21
CA LEU A 208 2.54 22.07 -30.64
C LEU A 208 1.03 22.12 -30.91
N ALA A 209 0.25 21.32 -30.18
CA ALA A 209 -1.21 21.31 -30.30
C ALA A 209 -1.88 22.61 -29.82
N LEU A 210 -1.23 23.37 -28.94
CA LEU A 210 -1.68 24.69 -28.49
C LEU A 210 -1.30 25.81 -29.47
N GLY A 211 -0.12 25.73 -30.07
CA GLY A 211 0.37 26.70 -31.06
C GLY A 211 -0.26 26.58 -32.45
N SER A 212 -0.89 25.44 -32.76
CA SER A 212 -1.57 25.18 -34.03
C SER A 212 -3.08 25.47 -34.01
N GLY A 213 -3.58 26.22 -33.02
CA GLY A 213 -4.98 26.64 -32.97
C GLY A 213 -5.31 27.61 -34.12
N PRO A 214 -6.52 27.56 -34.72
CA PRO A 214 -6.87 28.45 -35.82
C PRO A 214 -6.88 29.90 -35.31
N SER A 215 -5.92 30.69 -35.79
CA SER A 215 -5.95 32.15 -35.80
C SER A 215 -6.98 32.65 -36.81
#